data_AF-A0A0D8X816-F1
#
_entry.id   AF-A0A0D8X816-F1
#
_cell.length_a   1.000
_cell.length_b   1.000
_cell.length_c   1.000
_cell.angle_alpha   90.00
_cell.angle_beta   90.00
_cell.angle_gamma   90.00
#
_symmetry.space_group_name_H-M   'P 1'
#
loop_
_entity.id
_entity.type
_entity.pdbx_description
1 polymer ?
#
loop_
_entity_poly.entity_id
_entity_poly.type
_entity_poly.pdbx_seq_one_letter_code
_entity_poly.pdbx_strand_id
1 'polypeptide(L)'
;MAIESPTEIFYPKEKTAEELKQWYAKQKNLNRQYLMFITSDCTKQHDLIKLLELQYQIVSQEVKANKVYGVMSKNLHKISDCVIAKINGKFGGLNYSITLNAAAGDRLSNWLSDSNVLFIDLAISNPPPSSKTE
;
A
#
# COMPACT_ATOMS: atom_id res chain seq x y z
N MET A 1 10.76 -19.61 -11.24
CA MET A 1 11.02 -18.19 -10.93
C MET A 1 11.62 -18.17 -9.53
N ALA A 2 12.93 -17.92 -9.41
CA ALA A 2 13.57 -17.87 -8.10
C ALA A 2 13.21 -16.53 -7.44
N ILE A 3 12.59 -16.58 -6.26
CA ILE A 3 12.32 -15.38 -5.47
C ILE A 3 13.65 -14.99 -4.84
N GLU A 4 14.22 -13.87 -5.26
CA GLU A 4 15.40 -13.31 -4.60
C GLU A 4 15.07 -13.06 -3.13
N SER A 5 15.97 -13.46 -2.24
CA SER A 5 15.81 -13.24 -0.81
C SER A 5 15.69 -11.74 -0.53
N PRO A 6 14.87 -11.30 0.43
CA PRO A 6 14.80 -9.89 0.80
C PRO A 6 16.21 -9.39 1.10
N THR A 7 16.61 -8.30 0.44
CA THR A 7 18.02 -7.87 0.44
C THR A 7 18.50 -7.43 1.82
N GLU A 8 17.59 -7.06 2.72
CA GLU A 8 17.89 -6.75 4.11
C GLU A 8 16.60 -6.93 4.94
N ILE A 9 16.67 -7.68 6.05
CA ILE A 9 15.59 -7.73 7.05
C ILE A 9 16.05 -6.87 8.21
N PHE A 10 15.35 -5.75 8.42
CA PHE A 10 15.65 -4.82 9.51
C PHE A 10 14.66 -5.00 10.64
N TYR A 11 15.17 -5.19 11.85
CA TYR A 11 14.40 -5.16 13.09
C TYR A 11 14.75 -3.85 13.81
N PRO A 12 13.93 -2.78 13.69
CA PRO A 12 14.16 -1.59 14.47
C PRO A 12 14.10 -1.97 15.95
N LYS A 13 15.24 -1.92 16.63
CA LYS A 13 15.29 -2.12 18.09
C LYS A 13 14.69 -0.92 18.83
N GLU A 14 14.62 0.26 18.20
CA GLU A 14 14.20 1.50 18.86
C GLU A 14 13.17 2.30 18.02
N LYS A 15 12.33 3.05 18.76
CA LYS A 15 10.94 3.39 18.41
C LYS A 15 10.76 4.82 17.90
N THR A 16 11.84 5.58 17.72
CA THR A 16 11.74 7.03 17.53
C THR A 16 11.48 7.40 16.07
N ALA A 17 10.83 8.54 15.86
CA ALA A 17 10.51 9.02 14.51
C ALA A 17 11.77 9.37 13.70
N GLU A 18 12.80 9.91 14.36
CA GLU A 18 14.03 10.36 13.72
C GLU A 18 14.86 9.20 13.19
N GLU A 19 14.92 8.08 13.93
CA GLU A 19 15.63 6.87 13.49
C GLU A 19 14.95 6.25 12.26
N LEU A 20 13.63 6.17 12.25
CA LEU A 20 12.89 5.66 11.10
C LEU A 20 13.16 6.53 9.86
N LYS A 21 13.20 7.84 10.03
CA LYS A 21 13.54 8.79 8.97
C LYS A 21 14.97 8.61 8.45
N GLN A 22 15.96 8.48 9.34
CA GLN A 22 17.35 8.20 8.97
C GLN A 22 17.46 6.87 8.22
N TRP A 23 16.71 5.85 8.64
CA TRP A 23 16.67 4.57 7.97
C TRP A 23 16.09 4.69 6.55
N TYR A 24 14.98 5.40 6.37
CA TYR A 24 14.44 5.71 5.03
C TYR A 24 15.47 6.40 4.13
N ALA A 25 16.22 7.37 4.67
CA ALA A 25 17.29 8.05 3.95
C ALA A 25 18.39 7.08 3.50
N LYS A 26 18.80 6.16 4.37
CA LYS A 26 19.76 5.10 4.02
C LYS A 26 19.23 4.22 2.90
N GLN A 27 17.97 3.78 2.98
CA GLN A 27 17.37 2.94 1.93
C GLN A 27 17.22 3.69 0.60
N LYS A 28 16.97 4.99 0.62
CA LYS A 28 16.96 5.83 -0.59
C LYS A 28 18.33 5.85 -1.25
N ASN A 29 19.39 6.03 -0.47
CA ASN A 29 20.77 6.03 -0.97
C ASN A 29 21.19 4.67 -1.56
N LEU A 30 20.60 3.59 -1.06
CA LEU A 30 20.76 2.23 -1.62
C LEU A 30 19.85 1.97 -2.83
N ASN A 31 19.17 2.99 -3.34
CA ASN A 31 18.24 2.92 -4.48
C ASN A 31 17.12 1.87 -4.30
N ARG A 32 16.67 1.65 -3.06
CA ARG A 32 15.55 0.74 -2.79
C ARG A 32 14.26 1.33 -3.35
N GLN A 33 13.48 0.48 -4.02
CA GLN A 33 12.20 0.86 -4.61
C GLN A 33 11.00 0.45 -3.74
N TYR A 34 11.21 -0.49 -2.81
CA TYR A 34 10.15 -1.08 -2.00
C TYR A 34 10.61 -1.38 -0.58
N LEU A 35 9.74 -1.09 0.40
CA LEU A 35 9.96 -1.40 1.81
C LEU A 35 8.71 -2.08 2.40
N MET A 36 8.88 -3.29 2.92
CA MET A 36 7.82 -3.99 3.65
C MET A 36 8.05 -3.87 5.15
N PHE A 37 7.03 -3.42 5.87
CA PHE A 37 7.05 -3.30 7.32
C PHE A 37 6.17 -4.38 7.92
N ILE A 38 6.75 -5.22 8.78
CA ILE A 38 5.98 -6.11 9.65
C ILE A 38 6.03 -5.49 11.05
N THR A 39 4.88 -5.05 11.54
CA THR A 39 4.80 -4.30 12.80
C THR A 39 3.93 -5.03 13.82
N SER A 40 4.22 -4.79 15.10
CA SER A 40 3.31 -5.23 16.17
C SER A 40 1.95 -4.52 16.04
N ASP A 41 0.90 -5.18 16.51
CA ASP A 41 -0.46 -4.65 16.55
C ASP A 41 -0.57 -3.38 17.40
N CYS A 42 0.29 -3.22 18.40
CA CYS A 42 0.31 -2.06 19.28
C CYS A 42 1.11 -0.86 18.74
N THR A 43 1.84 -1.03 17.62
CA THR A 43 2.69 0.03 17.06
C THR A 43 1.85 1.07 16.31
N LYS A 44 1.98 2.34 16.71
CA LYS A 44 1.31 3.51 16.10
C LYS A 44 2.26 4.34 15.22
N GLN A 45 2.93 3.69 14.26
CA GLN A 45 3.86 4.37 13.33
C GLN A 45 3.32 4.43 11.89
N HIS A 46 2.09 3.97 11.64
CA HIS A 46 1.50 3.90 10.30
C HIS A 46 1.57 5.24 9.55
N ASP A 47 1.11 6.32 10.19
CA ASP A 47 1.04 7.64 9.57
C ASP A 47 2.44 8.19 9.26
N LEU A 48 3.41 7.94 10.14
CA LEU A 48 4.80 8.32 9.90
C LEU A 48 5.41 7.53 8.74
N ILE A 49 5.19 6.21 8.66
CA ILE A 49 5.62 5.37 7.53
C ILE A 49 5.04 5.94 6.22
N LYS A 50 3.76 6.31 6.22
CA LYS A 50 3.08 6.90 5.04
C LYS A 50 3.63 8.27 4.67
N LEU A 51 3.93 9.11 5.66
CA LEU A 51 4.58 10.40 5.43
C LEU A 51 5.96 10.22 4.80
N LEU A 52 6.77 9.30 5.33
CA LEU A 52 8.12 9.03 4.84
C LEU A 52 8.12 8.37 3.45
N GLU A 53 7.14 7.53 3.13
CA GLU A 53 6.91 7.02 1.77
C GLU A 53 6.77 8.15 0.75
N LEU A 54 5.98 9.19 1.08
CA LEU A 54 5.83 10.38 0.22
C LEU A 54 7.11 11.22 0.18
N GLN A 55 7.77 11.43 1.32
CA GLN A 55 8.97 12.28 1.37
C GLN A 55 10.15 11.68 0.61
N TYR A 56 10.40 10.38 0.78
CA TYR A 56 11.54 9.69 0.18
C TYR A 56 11.20 9.06 -1.18
N GLN A 57 9.93 9.05 -1.58
CA GLN A 57 9.47 8.43 -2.83
C GLN A 57 9.94 6.98 -2.91
N ILE A 58 9.62 6.21 -1.86
CA ILE A 58 9.87 4.76 -1.80
C ILE A 58 8.55 4.09 -1.42
N VAL A 59 8.08 3.19 -2.28
CA VAL A 59 6.81 2.48 -2.06
C VAL A 59 6.93 1.66 -0.77
N SER A 60 5.93 1.77 0.12
CA SER A 60 5.93 0.99 1.36
C SER A 60 4.63 0.27 1.64
N GLN A 61 4.70 -0.90 2.28
CA GLN A 61 3.52 -1.64 2.74
C GLN A 61 3.73 -2.11 4.18
N GLU A 62 2.82 -1.73 5.06
CA GLU A 62 2.75 -2.25 6.43
C GLU A 62 1.81 -3.45 6.50
N VAL A 63 2.22 -4.50 7.20
CA VAL A 63 1.40 -5.66 7.55
C VAL A 63 1.54 -5.90 9.05
N LYS A 64 0.40 -5.97 9.76
CA LYS A 64 0.40 -6.25 11.19
C LYS A 64 0.78 -7.70 11.50
N ALA A 65 1.47 -7.93 12.61
CA ALA A 65 1.97 -9.23 13.02
C ALA A 65 0.85 -10.29 13.15
N ASN A 66 -0.33 -9.92 13.69
CA ASN A 66 -1.47 -10.84 13.73
C ASN A 66 -1.94 -11.31 12.34
N LYS A 67 -1.81 -10.47 11.30
CA LYS A 67 -2.17 -10.80 9.92
C LYS A 67 -1.15 -11.77 9.34
N VAL A 68 0.14 -11.54 9.60
CA VAL A 68 1.21 -12.48 9.23
C VAL A 68 0.98 -13.84 9.89
N TYR A 69 0.71 -13.85 11.20
CA TYR A 69 0.38 -15.09 11.93
C TYR A 69 -0.86 -15.79 11.36
N GLY A 70 -1.89 -15.04 11.00
CA GLY A 70 -3.08 -15.57 10.34
C GLY A 70 -2.78 -16.29 9.03
N VAL A 71 -1.86 -15.77 8.21
CA VAL A 71 -1.43 -16.44 6.98
C VAL A 71 -0.65 -17.71 7.30
N MET A 72 0.37 -17.61 8.17
CA MET A 72 1.32 -18.69 8.43
C MET A 72 0.70 -19.87 9.20
N SER A 73 -0.20 -19.59 10.13
CA SER A 73 -0.69 -20.59 11.09
C SER A 73 -2.18 -20.89 10.96
N LYS A 74 -2.96 -20.04 10.28
CA LYS A 74 -4.42 -20.21 10.13
C LYS A 74 -4.87 -20.32 8.68
N ASN A 75 -3.93 -20.48 7.74
CA ASN A 75 -4.22 -20.66 6.31
C ASN A 75 -5.07 -19.53 5.70
N LEU A 76 -4.96 -18.31 6.24
CA LEU A 76 -5.74 -17.14 5.80
C LEU A 76 -5.14 -16.48 4.56
N HIS A 77 -5.02 -17.25 3.47
CA HIS A 77 -4.38 -16.84 2.21
C HIS A 77 -4.94 -15.55 1.60
N LYS A 78 -6.25 -15.28 1.81
CA LYS A 78 -6.90 -14.03 1.39
C LYS A 78 -6.16 -12.78 1.87
N ILE A 79 -5.53 -12.83 3.04
CA ILE A 79 -4.72 -11.72 3.57
C ILE A 79 -3.50 -11.48 2.68
N SER A 80 -2.84 -12.56 2.24
CA SER A 80 -1.70 -12.47 1.32
C SER A 80 -2.13 -11.90 -0.02
N ASP A 81 -3.24 -12.40 -0.58
CA ASP A 81 -3.80 -11.89 -1.84
C ASP A 81 -4.08 -10.39 -1.77
N CYS A 82 -4.69 -9.93 -0.68
CA CYS A 82 -4.94 -8.50 -0.47
C CYS A 82 -3.65 -7.68 -0.37
N VAL A 83 -2.60 -8.20 0.26
CA VAL A 83 -1.30 -7.50 0.37
C VAL A 83 -0.63 -7.42 -1.00
N ILE A 84 -0.60 -8.51 -1.76
CA ILE A 84 -0.03 -8.56 -3.10
C ILE A 84 -0.78 -7.60 -4.04
N ALA A 85 -2.11 -7.62 -4.03
CA ALA A 85 -2.92 -6.73 -4.85
C ALA A 85 -2.66 -5.25 -4.53
N LYS A 86 -2.47 -4.90 -3.25
CA LYS A 86 -2.08 -3.53 -2.84
C LYS A 86 -0.69 -3.14 -3.34
N ILE A 87 0.26 -4.06 -3.28
CA ILE A 87 1.63 -3.82 -3.77
C ILE A 87 1.59 -3.60 -5.29
N ASN A 88 0.91 -4.47 -6.03
CA ASN A 88 0.76 -4.33 -7.49
C ASN A 88 0.18 -2.95 -7.85
N GLY A 89 -0.89 -2.53 -7.18
CA GLY A 89 -1.48 -1.20 -7.38
C GLY A 89 -0.51 -0.03 -7.11
N LYS A 90 0.34 -0.15 -6.10
CA LYS A 90 1.35 0.90 -5.79
C LYS A 90 2.46 1.01 -6.81
N PHE A 91 2.74 -0.06 -7.55
CA PHE A 91 3.65 -0.03 -8.69
C PHE A 91 2.95 0.35 -10.00
N GLY A 92 1.69 0.79 -9.95
CA GLY A 92 0.90 1.17 -11.12
C GLY A 92 0.29 -0.01 -11.87
N GLY A 93 0.38 -1.22 -11.33
CA GLY A 93 -0.25 -2.41 -11.89
C GLY A 93 -1.77 -2.41 -11.72
N LEU A 94 -2.47 -3.03 -12.67
CA LEU A 94 -3.92 -3.24 -12.62
C LEU A 94 -4.21 -4.68 -12.17
N ASN A 95 -4.97 -4.86 -11.09
CA ASN A 95 -5.33 -6.19 -10.58
C ASN A 95 -6.50 -6.81 -11.36
N TYR A 96 -7.44 -5.97 -11.79
CA TYR A 96 -8.67 -6.39 -12.45
C TYR A 96 -9.03 -5.36 -13.51
N SER A 97 -9.64 -5.82 -14.60
CA SER A 97 -10.27 -4.98 -15.61
C SER A 97 -11.74 -5.39 -15.72
N ILE A 98 -12.63 -4.41 -15.85
CA ILE A 98 -14.06 -4.65 -15.97
C ILE A 98 -14.35 -4.78 -17.46
N THR A 99 -14.81 -5.95 -17.90
CA THR A 99 -15.31 -6.18 -19.25
C THR A 99 -16.82 -6.28 -19.20
N LEU A 100 -17.50 -5.37 -19.89
CA LEU A 100 -18.95 -5.44 -20.05
C LEU A 100 -19.26 -6.24 -21.31
N ASN A 101 -20.00 -7.34 -21.16
CA ASN A 101 -20.56 -8.06 -22.29
C ASN A 101 -21.83 -7.33 -22.73
N ALA A 102 -21.68 -6.23 -23.45
CA ALA A 102 -22.82 -5.58 -24.10
C ALA A 102 -23.37 -6.49 -25.20
N ALA A 103 -24.68 -6.75 -25.18
CA ALA A 103 -25.35 -7.37 -26.31
C ALA A 103 -25.19 -6.47 -27.55
N ALA A 104 -24.88 -7.08 -28.70
CA ALA A 104 -24.66 -6.35 -29.94
C ALA A 104 -25.86 -5.42 -30.24
N GLY A 105 -25.62 -4.10 -30.23
CA GLY A 105 -26.60 -3.09 -30.61
C GLY A 105 -26.87 -2.01 -29.56
N ASP A 106 -26.52 -2.21 -28.29
CA ASP A 106 -26.82 -1.22 -27.24
C ASP A 106 -25.71 -0.18 -27.09
N ARG A 107 -25.77 0.88 -27.92
CA ARG A 107 -24.84 2.03 -27.86
C ARG A 107 -24.82 2.73 -26.50
N LEU A 108 -25.85 2.59 -25.67
CA LEU A 108 -25.89 3.19 -24.32
C LEU A 108 -25.02 2.42 -23.31
N SER A 109 -24.67 1.17 -23.59
CA SER A 109 -24.01 0.27 -22.63
C SER A 109 -22.47 0.24 -22.68
N ASN A 110 -21.86 0.87 -23.69
CA ASN A 110 -20.42 0.75 -23.98
C ASN A 110 -19.54 1.93 -23.53
N TRP A 111 -20.09 2.97 -22.91
CA TRP A 111 -19.34 4.16 -22.48
C TRP A 111 -18.24 3.84 -21.45
N LEU A 112 -18.43 2.80 -20.62
CA LEU A 112 -17.43 2.30 -19.67
C LEU A 112 -16.22 1.63 -20.36
N SER A 113 -16.36 1.21 -21.62
CA SER A 113 -15.29 0.62 -22.43
C SER A 113 -14.72 1.59 -23.48
N ASP A 114 -15.23 2.83 -23.53
CA ASP A 114 -14.74 3.86 -24.44
C ASP A 114 -13.45 4.49 -23.90
N SER A 115 -12.35 4.35 -24.65
CA SER A 115 -11.05 4.91 -24.30
C SER A 115 -11.01 6.44 -24.30
N ASN A 116 -12.05 7.11 -24.79
CA ASN A 116 -12.17 8.57 -24.78
C ASN A 116 -12.89 9.11 -23.52
N VAL A 117 -13.33 8.23 -22.63
CA VAL A 117 -14.01 8.62 -21.39
C VAL A 117 -13.04 8.57 -20.22
N LEU A 118 -12.85 9.71 -19.54
CA LEU A 118 -12.10 9.81 -18.29
C LEU A 118 -13.06 10.00 -17.12
N PHE A 119 -12.91 9.14 -16.11
CA PHE A 119 -13.66 9.21 -14.86
C PHE A 119 -12.82 9.94 -13.81
N ILE A 120 -13.37 11.01 -13.24
CA ILE A 120 -12.74 11.77 -12.16
C ILE A 120 -13.73 11.85 -11.00
N ASP A 121 -13.36 11.26 -9.87
CA ASP A 121 -14.07 11.45 -8.60
C ASP A 121 -13.37 12.55 -7.78
N LEU A 122 -14.16 13.44 -7.19
CA LEU A 122 -13.68 14.54 -6.35
C LEU A 122 -14.42 14.53 -5.02
N ALA A 123 -13.69 14.26 -3.94
CA ALA A 123 -14.20 14.26 -2.58
C ALA A 123 -13.48 15.32 -1.73
N ILE A 124 -14.25 16.06 -0.93
CA ILE A 124 -13.72 17.04 0.05
C ILE A 124 -13.88 16.46 1.45
N SER A 125 -12.79 16.37 2.20
CA SER A 125 -12.78 15.94 3.60
C SER A 125 -12.36 17.08 4.51
N ASN A 126 -13.16 17.37 5.53
CA ASN A 126 -12.82 18.40 6.53
C ASN A 126 -12.02 17.76 7.67
N PRO A 127 -10.88 18.35 8.08
CA PRO A 127 -10.17 17.87 9.26
C PRO A 127 -11.07 18.01 10.51
N PRO A 128 -10.88 17.17 11.54
CA PRO A 128 -11.56 17.36 12.80
C PRO A 128 -11.26 18.76 13.37
N PRO A 129 -12.24 19.41 14.02
CA PRO A 129 -12.05 20.75 14.57
C PRO A 129 -10.92 20.77 15.60
N SER A 130 -10.08 21.81 15.54
CA SER A 130 -8.90 22.01 16.39
C SER A 130 -9.22 22.22 17.89
N SER A 131 -10.50 22.30 18.26
CA SER A 131 -10.97 22.50 19.64
C SER A 131 -10.99 21.23 20.51
N LYS A 132 -10.38 20.12 20.06
CA LYS A 132 -10.28 18.86 20.82
C LYS A 132 -8.84 18.32 20.90
N THR A 133 -7.87 19.22 20.93
CA THR A 133 -6.49 18.90 21.33
C THR A 133 -6.31 19.39 22.77
N GLU A 134 -6.84 18.62 23.72
CA GLU A 134 -6.40 18.62 25.12
C GLU A 134 -5.50 17.42 25.36
#